data_AF-A0A7L0C5G9-F1
#
_entry.id   AF-A0A7L0C5G9-F1
#
_cell.length_a   1.000
_cell.length_b   1.000
_cell.length_c   1.000
_cell.angle_alpha   90.00
_cell.angle_beta   90.00
_cell.angle_gamma   90.00
#
_symmetry.space_group_name_H-M   'P 1'
#
loop_
_entity.id
_entity.type
_entity.pdbx_description
1 polymer ?
#
loop_
_entity_poly.entity_id
_entity_poly.type
_entity_poly.pdbx_seq_one_letter_code
_entity_poly.pdbx_strand_id
1 'polypeptide(L)'
;GEDSRSFHVSIQAPLSIASVGETPSITAVAGGQLILECPEDAVPPPHIEWHREGSPLREDARRQVLAEGRFLQIQAVGPADGGEYSCRATNALGDTSLRVQVEVHG
;
A
#
# COMPACT_ATOMS: atom_id res chain seq x y z
N GLY A 1 7.36 5.78 -44.54
CA GLY A 1 6.59 6.38 -43.44
C GLY A 1 6.85 5.52 -42.23
N GLU A 2 7.78 5.95 -41.39
CA GLU A 2 8.18 5.28 -40.15
C GLU A 2 7.36 5.91 -39.02
N ASP A 3 6.53 5.13 -38.33
CA ASP A 3 5.88 5.53 -37.09
C ASP A 3 6.47 4.67 -35.96
N SER A 4 7.60 5.14 -35.43
CA SER A 4 8.17 4.60 -34.19
C SER A 4 7.61 5.40 -33.01
N ARG A 5 6.68 4.80 -32.26
CA ARG A 5 6.21 5.35 -30.98
C ARG A 5 7.21 5.02 -29.86
N SER A 6 8.00 6.02 -29.48
CA SER A 6 8.89 5.96 -28.30
C SER A 6 8.09 6.20 -27.02
N PHE A 7 8.08 5.23 -26.10
CA PHE A 7 7.57 5.40 -24.74
C PHE A 7 8.72 5.85 -23.82
N HIS A 8 8.66 7.08 -23.33
CA HIS A 8 9.59 7.56 -22.30
C HIS A 8 9.15 7.04 -20.93
N VAL A 9 9.85 6.04 -20.42
CA VAL A 9 9.70 5.56 -19.04
C VAL A 9 10.78 6.25 -18.20
N SER A 10 10.40 7.25 -17.41
CA SER A 10 11.30 7.87 -16.43
C SER A 10 10.96 7.34 -15.04
N ILE A 11 11.71 6.36 -14.57
CA ILE A 11 11.57 5.82 -13.20
C ILE A 11 12.61 6.54 -12.33
N GLN A 12 12.17 7.48 -11.50
CA GLN A 12 12.98 7.97 -10.39
C GLN A 12 12.90 6.94 -9.25
N ALA A 13 13.98 6.18 -9.07
CA ALA A 13 14.18 5.18 -8.02
C ALA A 13 14.21 5.82 -6.59
N PRO A 14 14.06 5.04 -5.49
CA PRO A 14 14.20 3.59 -5.39
C PRO A 14 13.06 2.94 -4.58
N LEU A 15 12.14 2.25 -5.25
CA LEU A 15 11.59 1.06 -4.61
C LEU A 15 12.20 -0.12 -5.36
N SER A 16 12.99 -0.91 -4.64
CA SER A 16 13.52 -2.17 -5.16
C SER A 16 12.38 -2.92 -5.82
N ILE A 17 12.55 -3.23 -7.10
CA ILE A 17 11.66 -4.07 -7.88
C ILE A 17 11.40 -5.32 -7.03
N ALA A 18 10.22 -5.39 -6.42
CA ALA A 18 9.74 -6.63 -5.85
C ALA A 18 9.54 -7.55 -7.05
N SER A 19 10.45 -8.49 -7.19
CA SER A 19 10.32 -9.71 -7.95
C SER A 19 8.87 -10.19 -7.87
N VAL A 20 8.29 -10.54 -9.02
CA VAL A 20 6.99 -11.24 -9.08
C VAL A 20 7.04 -12.43 -8.11
N GLY A 21 6.37 -12.30 -6.97
CA GLY A 21 6.33 -13.29 -5.89
C GLY A 21 6.82 -12.84 -4.51
N GLU A 22 7.44 -11.67 -4.37
CA GLU A 22 7.94 -11.17 -3.07
C GLU A 22 7.00 -10.12 -2.48
N THR A 23 6.49 -10.37 -1.28
CA THR A 23 5.73 -9.38 -0.52
C THR A 23 6.70 -8.31 -0.02
N PRO A 24 6.56 -7.03 -0.41
CA PRO A 24 7.45 -5.99 0.08
C PRO A 24 7.41 -5.90 1.61
N SER A 25 8.56 -5.67 2.25
CA SER A 25 8.66 -5.40 3.67
C SER A 25 9.00 -3.93 3.92
N ILE A 26 8.39 -3.34 4.94
CA ILE A 26 8.62 -1.96 5.37
C ILE A 26 8.94 -1.95 6.86
N THR A 27 9.97 -1.21 7.24
CA THR A 27 10.34 -1.03 8.63
C THR A 27 9.73 0.27 9.18
N ALA A 28 9.03 0.17 10.30
CA ALA A 28 8.52 1.29 11.07
C ALA A 28 9.31 1.44 12.39
N VAL A 29 9.46 2.68 12.85
CA VAL A 29 10.13 2.99 14.13
C VAL A 29 9.09 3.10 15.25
N ALA A 30 9.35 2.44 16.37
CA ALA A 30 8.50 2.51 17.55
C ALA A 30 8.32 3.95 18.04
N GLY A 31 7.09 4.34 18.36
CA GLY A 31 6.70 5.71 18.70
C GLY A 31 6.56 6.66 17.51
N GLY A 32 6.99 6.25 16.31
CA GLY A 32 6.90 7.03 15.08
C GLY A 32 5.53 6.96 14.40
N GLN A 33 5.49 7.44 13.16
CA GLN A 33 4.35 7.39 12.25
C GLN A 33 4.65 6.41 11.11
N LEU A 34 3.67 5.58 10.76
CA LEU A 34 3.68 4.74 9.57
C LEU A 34 2.60 5.23 8.59
N ILE A 35 2.96 5.34 7.32
CA ILE A 35 2.02 5.63 6.22
C ILE A 35 2.20 4.52 5.18
N LEU A 36 1.12 3.82 4.88
CA LEU A 36 1.03 2.86 3.80
C LEU A 36 0.18 3.42 2.67
N GLU A 37 0.55 3.12 1.44
CA GLU A 37 -0.07 3.66 0.23
C GLU A 37 -0.55 2.51 -0.67
N CYS A 38 -1.77 2.64 -1.21
CA CYS A 38 -2.38 1.66 -2.09
C CYS A 38 -2.57 2.18 -3.52
N PRO A 39 -2.10 1.51 -4.59
CA PRO A 39 -2.24 1.98 -5.97
C PRO A 39 -3.70 2.29 -6.38
N GLU A 40 -3.88 3.39 -7.14
CA GLU A 40 -5.16 3.99 -7.52
C GLU A 40 -5.29 4.11 -9.05
N ASP A 41 -4.24 3.74 -9.79
CA ASP A 41 -4.12 3.85 -11.24
C ASP A 41 -5.10 2.96 -12.04
N ALA A 42 -6.14 2.43 -11.41
CA ALA A 42 -7.19 1.68 -12.07
C ALA A 42 -8.26 2.61 -12.65
N VAL A 43 -8.67 2.34 -13.90
CA VAL A 43 -9.78 3.03 -14.57
C VAL A 43 -10.86 1.99 -14.90
N PRO A 44 -12.11 2.15 -14.42
CA PRO A 44 -12.61 3.21 -13.54
C PRO A 44 -11.96 3.22 -12.14
N PRO A 45 -11.99 4.35 -11.41
CA PRO A 45 -11.43 4.45 -10.06
C PRO A 45 -11.92 3.31 -9.15
N PRO A 46 -11.03 2.65 -8.40
CA PRO A 46 -11.40 1.55 -7.53
C PRO A 46 -11.90 2.04 -6.17
N HIS A 47 -12.77 1.26 -5.54
CA HIS A 47 -13.01 1.30 -4.10
C HIS A 47 -11.85 0.60 -3.38
N ILE A 48 -11.23 1.27 -2.40
CA ILE A 48 -10.05 0.76 -1.68
C ILE A 48 -10.42 0.41 -0.24
N GLU A 49 -10.09 -0.81 0.18
CA GLU A 49 -10.27 -1.30 1.55
C GLU A 49 -8.94 -1.81 2.12
N TRP A 50 -8.63 -1.41 3.35
CA TRP A 50 -7.46 -1.92 4.07
C TRP A 50 -7.82 -3.13 4.92
N HIS A 51 -6.91 -4.09 4.93
CA HIS A 51 -6.97 -5.30 5.72
C HIS A 51 -5.67 -5.45 6.51
N ARG A 52 -5.79 -6.09 7.67
CA ARG A 52 -4.68 -6.53 8.50
C ARG A 52 -4.85 -8.01 8.80
N GLU A 53 -3.86 -8.81 8.45
CA GLU A 53 -3.90 -10.28 8.62
C GLU A 53 -5.19 -10.89 8.03
N GLY A 54 -5.58 -10.42 6.84
CA GLY A 54 -6.81 -10.83 6.14
C GLY A 54 -8.13 -10.25 6.66
N SER A 55 -8.15 -9.59 7.82
CA SER A 55 -9.37 -8.98 8.38
C SER A 55 -9.49 -7.50 8.02
N PRO A 56 -10.70 -6.96 7.76
CA PRO A 56 -10.88 -5.53 7.53
C PRO A 56 -10.28 -4.70 8.66
N LEU A 57 -9.45 -3.73 8.29
CA LEU A 57 -8.80 -2.85 9.24
C LEU A 57 -9.85 -1.92 9.85
N ARG A 58 -9.85 -1.84 11.19
CA ARG A 58 -10.70 -0.92 11.92
C ARG A 58 -9.94 0.36 12.22
N GLU A 59 -10.54 1.47 11.86
CA GLU A 59 -10.06 2.80 12.22
C GLU A 59 -10.25 3.06 13.72
N ASP A 60 -9.29 3.78 14.30
CA ASP A 60 -9.30 4.22 15.69
C ASP A 60 -8.49 5.52 15.82
N ALA A 61 -8.40 6.09 17.02
CA ALA A 61 -7.70 7.38 17.23
C ALA A 61 -6.26 7.41 16.70
N ARG A 62 -5.57 6.25 16.60
CA ARG A 62 -4.22 6.13 16.04
C ARG A 62 -4.21 5.70 14.57
N ARG A 63 -5.24 4.97 14.11
CA ARG A 63 -5.31 4.32 12.79
C ARG A 63 -6.38 4.98 11.94
N GLN A 64 -5.97 5.67 10.88
CA GLN A 64 -6.87 6.48 10.05
C GLN A 64 -6.66 6.14 8.58
N VAL A 65 -7.76 5.98 7.85
CA VAL A 65 -7.76 5.82 6.40
C VAL A 65 -8.06 7.18 5.77
N LEU A 66 -7.19 7.62 4.87
CA LEU A 66 -7.21 8.95 4.28
C LEU A 66 -7.35 8.86 2.76
N ALA A 67 -7.81 9.97 2.16
CA ALA A 67 -7.96 10.12 0.71
C ALA A 67 -8.70 8.93 0.07
N GLU A 68 -9.92 8.67 0.52
CA GLU A 68 -10.80 7.63 -0.04
C GLU A 68 -10.18 6.21 -0.07
N GLY A 69 -9.35 5.90 0.94
CA GLY A 69 -8.70 4.58 1.04
C GLY A 69 -7.27 4.55 0.53
N ARG A 70 -6.79 5.58 -0.17
CA ARG A 70 -5.45 5.61 -0.75
C ARG A 70 -4.35 5.42 0.29
N PHE A 71 -4.50 6.07 1.45
CA PHE A 71 -3.47 6.04 2.50
C PHE A 71 -4.01 5.46 3.80
N LEU A 72 -3.22 4.58 4.43
CA LEU A 72 -3.42 4.15 5.80
C LEU A 72 -2.33 4.78 6.67
N GLN A 73 -2.75 5.59 7.65
CA GLN A 73 -1.88 6.24 8.61
C GLN A 73 -2.01 5.59 9.99
N ILE A 74 -0.87 5.24 10.60
CA ILE A 74 -0.78 4.72 11.97
C ILE A 74 0.17 5.61 12.78
N GLN A 75 -0.34 6.23 13.84
CA GLN A 75 0.43 7.07 14.77
C GLN A 75 0.89 6.28 15.99
N ALA A 76 2.00 6.72 16.59
CA ALA A 76 2.60 6.10 17.78
C ALA A 76 2.74 4.58 17.61
N VAL A 77 3.41 4.18 16.52
CA VAL A 77 3.59 2.78 16.13
C VAL A 77 4.18 1.98 17.29
N GLY A 78 3.55 0.87 17.64
CA GLY A 78 4.06 -0.07 18.63
C GLY A 78 4.40 -1.43 18.01
N PRO A 79 5.07 -2.33 18.76
CA PRO A 79 5.38 -3.69 18.29
C PRO A 79 4.13 -4.46 17.81
N ALA A 80 2.97 -4.18 18.43
CA ALA A 80 1.69 -4.78 18.09
C ALA A 80 1.08 -4.27 16.77
N ASP A 81 1.64 -3.20 16.19
CA ASP A 81 1.23 -2.69 14.88
C ASP A 81 2.03 -3.34 13.74
N GLY A 82 3.01 -4.22 14.04
CA GLY A 82 3.63 -5.09 13.03
C GLY A 82 2.67 -6.16 12.49
N GLY A 83 3.01 -6.73 11.33
CA GLY A 83 2.25 -7.78 10.66
C GLY A 83 2.01 -7.51 9.16
N GLU A 84 1.22 -8.37 8.54
CA GLU A 84 0.79 -8.22 7.15
C GLU A 84 -0.36 -7.21 7.07
N TYR A 85 -0.17 -6.22 6.21
CA TYR A 85 -1.22 -5.32 5.75
C TYR A 85 -1.49 -5.60 4.28
N SER A 86 -2.77 -5.50 3.90
CA SER A 86 -3.15 -5.52 2.50
C SER A 86 -4.12 -4.41 2.18
N CYS A 87 -4.02 -3.89 0.97
CA CYS A 87 -5.07 -3.06 0.41
C CYS A 87 -5.73 -3.82 -0.74
N ARG A 88 -7.06 -3.79 -0.77
CA ARG A 88 -7.87 -4.37 -1.83
C ARG A 88 -8.53 -3.24 -2.60
N ALA A 89 -8.20 -3.14 -3.88
CA ALA A 89 -8.78 -2.17 -4.81
C ALA A 89 -9.74 -2.89 -5.74
N THR A 90 -11.02 -2.51 -5.72
CA THR A 90 -12.10 -3.15 -6.50
C THR A 90 -12.77 -2.13 -7.40
N ASN A 91 -12.89 -2.42 -8.70
CA ASN A 91 -13.67 -1.61 -9.63
C ASN A 91 -14.60 -2.48 -10.50
N ALA A 92 -15.31 -1.86 -11.44
CA ALA A 92 -16.24 -2.56 -12.32
C ALA A 92 -15.58 -3.62 -13.25
N LEU A 93 -14.25 -3.62 -13.36
CA LEU A 93 -13.48 -4.55 -14.20
C LEU A 93 -12.87 -5.71 -13.39
N GLY A 94 -12.84 -5.63 -12.06
CA GLY A 94 -12.33 -6.67 -11.18
C GLY A 94 -11.72 -6.13 -9.89
N ASP A 95 -10.93 -6.97 -9.22
CA ASP A 95 -10.21 -6.61 -8.01
C ASP A 95 -8.72 -6.93 -8.10
N THR A 96 -7.92 -6.12 -7.40
CA THR A 96 -6.50 -6.34 -7.19
C THR A 96 -6.16 -6.14 -5.71
N SER A 97 -5.12 -6.81 -5.25
CA SER A 97 -4.65 -6.67 -3.87
C SER A 97 -3.13 -6.51 -3.82
N LEU A 98 -2.68 -5.58 -3.00
CA LEU A 98 -1.28 -5.41 -2.64
C LEU A 98 -1.12 -5.84 -1.19
N ARG A 99 -0.15 -6.70 -0.93
CA ARG A 99 0.27 -7.10 0.43
C ARG A 99 1.60 -6.45 0.76
N VAL A 100 1.79 -6.09 2.03
CA VAL A 100 3.03 -5.55 2.56
C VAL A 100 3.25 -6.06 3.98
N GLN A 101 4.48 -6.46 4.28
CA GLN A 101 4.88 -6.87 5.63
C GLN A 101 5.43 -5.65 6.39
N VAL A 102 4.89 -5.37 7.58
CA VAL A 102 5.39 -4.29 8.45
C VAL A 102 6.18 -4.88 9.60
N GLU A 103 7.42 -4.44 9.73
CA GLU A 103 8.33 -4.77 10.82
C GLU A 103 8.55 -3.55 11.70
N VAL A 104 8.41 -3.69 13.01
CA VAL A 104 8.59 -2.57 13.94
C VAL A 104 9.92 -2.73 14.68
N HIS A 105 10.79 -1.75 14.52
CA HIS A 105 12.07 -1.68 15.24
C HIS A 105 12.01 -0.56 16.29
N GLY A 106 12.66 -0.78 17.42
CA GLY A 106 12.73 0.15 18.55
C GLY A 106 14.11 0.16 19.18
#